data_AF-A0A925S9R3-F1
#
_entry.id   AF-A0A925S9R3-F1
#
_cell.length_a   1.000
_cell.length_b   1.000
_cell.length_c   1.000
_cell.angle_alpha   90.00
_cell.angle_beta   90.00
_cell.angle_gamma   90.00
#
_symmetry.space_group_name_H-M   'P 1'
#
loop_
_entity.id
_entity.type
_entity.pdbx_description
1 polymer ?
#
loop_
_entity_poly.entity_id
_entity_poly.type
_entity_poly.pdbx_seq_one_letter_code
_entity_poly.pdbx_strand_id
1 'polypeptide(L)'
;MNSSASTPSLSAWSSVLRGTVGFAAVSLAGFSVWAFAGRWFYTNTGEIGLYVACAVVFLGLSGLLLHPLLRGPESLIRFYKVFIPAFMAYAVVWSVAWFVGKTGLGEWIGSLAGSLVFTALIGRSLGNLRSWGQVAAVMFIAHSAGYFSGGKLMYWMIGPGGAEMFAGMAKAQISLMAKLGWGLLYGLGFGAGLGYGFFVFQKTTKPADDRSDAAE
;
A
#
# COMPACT_ATOMS: atom_id res chain seq x y z
N MET A 1 -32.38 -25.62 8.95
CA MET A 1 -32.48 -24.15 9.09
C MET A 1 -31.09 -23.63 9.40
N ASN A 2 -30.34 -23.19 8.39
CA ASN A 2 -29.02 -22.59 8.60
C ASN A 2 -29.24 -21.11 8.85
N SER A 3 -29.14 -20.69 10.12
CA SER A 3 -29.06 -19.27 10.48
C SER A 3 -27.81 -18.70 9.82
N SER A 4 -28.00 -17.99 8.71
CA SER A 4 -26.98 -17.18 8.06
C SER A 4 -26.62 -16.06 9.02
N ALA A 5 -25.70 -16.33 9.95
CA ALA A 5 -25.15 -15.33 10.84
C ALA A 5 -24.57 -14.20 9.98
N SER A 6 -25.28 -13.08 9.94
CA SER A 6 -24.89 -11.87 9.23
C SER A 6 -23.54 -11.43 9.78
N THR A 7 -22.47 -11.70 9.04
CA THR A 7 -21.11 -11.34 9.45
C THR A 7 -21.06 -9.82 9.60
N PRO A 8 -20.69 -9.28 10.77
CA PRO A 8 -20.72 -7.84 11.00
C PRO A 8 -19.84 -7.12 9.98
N SER A 9 -20.43 -6.14 9.28
CA SER A 9 -19.71 -5.36 8.28
C SER A 9 -18.69 -4.45 8.97
N LEU A 10 -17.42 -4.53 8.59
CA LEU A 10 -16.40 -3.60 9.07
C LEU A 10 -16.81 -2.14 8.77
N SER A 11 -16.69 -1.28 9.79
CA SER A 11 -16.84 0.17 9.64
C SER A 11 -15.70 0.76 8.79
N ALA A 12 -15.92 1.95 8.23
CA ALA A 12 -14.90 2.65 7.46
C ALA A 12 -13.61 2.85 8.28
N TRP A 13 -13.76 3.27 9.53
CA TRP A 13 -12.66 3.50 10.46
C TRP A 13 -11.89 2.21 10.75
N SER A 14 -12.59 1.11 11.03
CA SER A 14 -11.97 -0.19 11.29
C SER A 14 -11.18 -0.69 10.08
N SER A 15 -11.70 -0.51 8.87
CA SER A 15 -10.98 -0.87 7.64
C SER A 15 -9.75 0.00 7.41
N VAL A 16 -9.84 1.32 7.60
CA VAL A 16 -8.69 2.23 7.49
C VAL A 16 -7.64 1.87 8.52
N LEU A 17 -8.00 1.75 9.81
CA LEU A 17 -7.05 1.41 10.88
C LEU A 17 -6.36 0.08 10.61
N ARG A 18 -7.11 -0.93 10.17
CA ARG A 18 -6.54 -2.24 9.82
C ARG A 18 -5.59 -2.16 8.63
N GLY A 19 -5.95 -1.42 7.60
CA GLY A 19 -5.10 -1.17 6.44
C GLY A 19 -3.80 -0.45 6.85
N THR A 20 -3.92 0.63 7.62
CA THR A 20 -2.81 1.43 8.14
C THR A 20 -1.85 0.59 8.98
N VAL A 21 -2.34 -0.10 10.01
CA VAL A 21 -1.49 -0.90 10.90
C VAL A 21 -0.91 -2.11 10.18
N GLY A 22 -1.74 -2.83 9.43
CA GLY A 22 -1.31 -4.01 8.70
C GLY A 22 -0.25 -3.69 7.66
N PHE A 23 -0.45 -2.66 6.84
CA PHE A 23 0.53 -2.30 5.81
C PHE A 23 1.75 -1.55 6.37
N ALA A 24 1.64 -0.87 7.51
CA ALA A 24 2.80 -0.38 8.25
C ALA A 24 3.72 -1.53 8.68
N ALA A 25 3.16 -2.63 9.20
CA ALA A 25 3.93 -3.82 9.55
C ALA A 25 4.55 -4.48 8.32
N VAL A 26 3.80 -4.64 7.22
CA VAL A 26 4.35 -5.14 5.94
C VAL A 26 5.50 -4.28 5.46
N SER A 27 5.31 -2.96 5.48
CA SER A 27 6.30 -2.00 4.99
C SER A 27 7.56 -2.00 5.84
N LEU A 28 7.44 -2.04 7.17
CA LEU A 28 8.59 -2.21 8.06
C LEU A 28 9.37 -3.49 7.74
N ALA A 29 8.68 -4.61 7.51
CA ALA A 29 9.33 -5.86 7.13
C ALA A 29 10.03 -5.75 5.76
N GLY A 30 9.38 -5.15 4.76
CA GLY A 30 9.97 -4.92 3.44
C GLY A 30 11.21 -4.01 3.49
N PHE A 31 11.10 -2.87 4.20
CA PHE A 31 12.21 -1.94 4.37
C PHE A 31 13.32 -2.51 5.27
N SER A 32 13.02 -3.47 6.14
CA SER A 32 14.06 -4.18 6.91
C SER A 32 15.02 -4.93 5.99
N VAL A 33 14.55 -5.48 4.87
CA VAL A 33 15.44 -6.10 3.86
C VAL A 33 16.48 -5.08 3.38
N TRP A 34 16.04 -3.86 3.05
CA TRP A 34 16.95 -2.79 2.62
C TRP A 34 17.82 -2.23 3.76
N ALA A 35 17.27 -2.13 4.97
CA ALA A 35 17.97 -1.60 6.12
C ALA A 35 19.11 -2.52 6.56
N PHE A 36 18.86 -3.82 6.66
CA PHE A 36 19.81 -4.80 7.20
C PHE A 36 20.61 -5.54 6.12
N ALA A 37 19.96 -5.93 5.02
CA ALA A 37 20.60 -6.73 3.98
C ALA A 37 21.01 -5.91 2.74
N GLY A 38 20.71 -4.61 2.69
CA GLY A 38 20.97 -3.77 1.51
C GLY A 38 22.42 -3.84 1.01
N ARG A 39 23.40 -3.75 1.92
CA ARG A 39 24.83 -3.86 1.54
C ARG A 39 25.15 -5.19 0.87
N TRP A 40 24.62 -6.29 1.40
CA TRP A 40 24.84 -7.62 0.83
C TRP A 40 24.20 -7.74 -0.57
N PHE A 41 22.97 -7.26 -0.74
CA PHE A 41 22.30 -7.29 -2.04
C PHE A 41 23.05 -6.47 -3.08
N TYR A 42 23.41 -5.21 -2.76
CA TYR A 42 24.14 -4.35 -3.69
C TYR A 42 25.48 -4.97 -4.16
N THR A 43 26.18 -5.70 -3.29
CA THR A 43 27.43 -6.38 -3.66
C THR A 43 27.23 -7.66 -4.48
N ASN A 44 26.21 -8.49 -4.17
CA ASN A 44 26.10 -9.85 -4.72
C ASN A 44 25.11 -9.99 -5.88
N THR A 45 24.02 -9.23 -5.86
CA THR A 45 22.89 -9.36 -6.81
C THR A 45 22.46 -8.04 -7.41
N GLY A 46 23.05 -6.93 -6.94
CA GLY A 46 22.72 -5.58 -7.33
C GLY A 46 21.38 -5.09 -6.79
N GLU A 47 20.93 -3.97 -7.34
CA GLU A 47 19.69 -3.30 -6.96
C GLU A 47 18.44 -4.13 -7.33
N ILE A 48 18.49 -4.85 -8.44
CA ILE A 48 17.40 -5.74 -8.88
C ILE A 48 17.12 -6.82 -7.83
N GLY A 49 18.17 -7.48 -7.32
CA GLY A 49 18.02 -8.52 -6.29
C GLY A 49 17.38 -7.99 -5.00
N LEU A 50 17.79 -6.79 -4.57
CA LEU A 50 17.17 -6.11 -3.44
C LEU A 50 15.67 -5.85 -3.68
N TYR A 51 15.31 -5.31 -4.84
CA TYR A 51 13.92 -5.00 -5.15
C TYR A 51 13.04 -6.25 -5.26
N VAL A 52 13.55 -7.33 -5.84
CA VAL A 52 12.84 -8.62 -5.87
C VAL A 52 12.60 -9.13 -4.45
N ALA A 53 13.63 -9.09 -3.58
CA ALA A 53 13.48 -9.53 -2.19
C ALA A 53 12.45 -8.69 -1.42
N CYS A 54 12.50 -7.35 -1.55
CA CYS A 54 11.48 -6.47 -0.99
C CYS A 54 10.08 -6.79 -1.54
N ALA A 55 9.95 -6.98 -2.85
CA ALA A 55 8.67 -7.30 -3.49
C ALA A 55 8.07 -8.60 -2.96
N VAL A 56 8.88 -9.66 -2.77
CA VAL A 56 8.42 -10.92 -2.18
C VAL A 56 7.85 -10.70 -0.78
N VAL A 57 8.53 -9.90 0.06
CA VAL A 57 8.05 -9.57 1.41
C VAL A 57 6.74 -8.78 1.35
N PHE A 58 6.67 -7.74 0.50
CA PHE A 58 5.47 -6.93 0.35
C PHE A 58 4.27 -7.77 -0.13
N LEU A 59 4.46 -8.58 -1.17
CA LEU A 59 3.40 -9.41 -1.73
C LEU A 59 2.94 -10.47 -0.73
N GLY A 60 3.87 -11.23 -0.14
CA GLY A 60 3.56 -12.31 0.80
C GLY A 60 2.92 -11.81 2.09
N LEU A 61 3.51 -10.82 2.76
CA LEU A 61 2.98 -10.37 4.05
C LEU A 61 1.69 -9.55 3.90
N SER A 62 1.47 -8.86 2.77
CA SER A 62 0.21 -8.14 2.53
C SER A 62 -0.99 -9.07 2.57
N GLY A 63 -0.93 -10.24 1.91
CA GLY A 63 -2.03 -11.19 2.00
C GLY A 63 -2.29 -11.65 3.42
N LEU A 64 -1.25 -12.03 4.17
CA LEU A 64 -1.39 -12.54 5.53
C LEU A 64 -1.97 -11.50 6.51
N LEU A 65 -1.58 -10.22 6.40
CA LEU A 65 -2.00 -9.20 7.35
C LEU A 65 -3.26 -8.43 6.91
N LEU A 66 -3.52 -8.34 5.61
CA LEU A 66 -4.57 -7.49 5.06
C LEU A 66 -5.73 -8.24 4.41
N HIS A 67 -5.68 -9.57 4.25
CA HIS A 67 -6.83 -10.33 3.76
C HIS A 67 -8.16 -10.04 4.48
N PRO A 68 -8.20 -9.73 5.79
CA PRO A 68 -9.46 -9.45 6.45
C PRO A 68 -10.09 -8.10 6.06
N LEU A 69 -9.41 -7.28 5.24
CA LEU A 69 -10.05 -6.13 4.59
C LEU A 69 -11.11 -6.58 3.57
N LEU A 70 -11.00 -7.80 3.04
CA LEU A 70 -12.02 -8.40 2.19
C LEU A 70 -13.10 -9.09 3.01
N ARG A 71 -14.35 -8.80 2.66
CA ARG A 71 -15.56 -9.42 3.22
C ARG A 71 -15.85 -10.75 2.52
N GLY A 72 -16.38 -11.70 3.28
CA GLY A 72 -16.82 -13.00 2.76
C GLY A 72 -15.80 -14.13 2.91
N PRO A 73 -16.17 -15.35 2.49
CA PRO A 73 -15.32 -16.53 2.60
C PRO A 73 -14.05 -16.40 1.74
N GLU A 74 -13.05 -17.23 2.07
CA GLU A 74 -11.78 -17.35 1.33
C GLU A 74 -11.06 -16.01 1.10
N SER A 75 -11.16 -15.11 2.09
CA SER A 75 -10.66 -13.73 1.97
C SER A 75 -9.17 -13.67 1.64
N LEU A 76 -8.36 -14.63 2.12
CA LEU A 76 -6.92 -14.70 1.81
C LEU A 76 -6.63 -14.91 0.32
N ILE A 77 -7.21 -15.96 -0.27
CA ILE A 77 -7.00 -16.28 -1.70
C ILE A 77 -7.54 -15.14 -2.57
N ARG A 78 -8.73 -14.63 -2.23
CA ARG A 78 -9.34 -13.50 -2.93
C ARG A 78 -8.49 -12.24 -2.81
N PHE A 79 -7.88 -11.99 -1.65
CA PHE A 79 -7.01 -10.84 -1.46
C PHE A 79 -5.80 -10.93 -2.37
N TYR A 80 -5.12 -12.07 -2.44
CA TYR A 80 -4.00 -12.24 -3.36
C TYR A 80 -4.39 -12.05 -4.82
N LYS A 81 -5.52 -12.63 -5.24
CA LYS A 81 -6.05 -12.47 -6.61
C LYS A 81 -6.31 -11.01 -6.98
N VAL A 82 -6.72 -10.18 -6.03
CA VAL A 82 -6.99 -8.75 -6.24
C VAL A 82 -5.71 -7.91 -6.11
N PHE A 83 -4.97 -8.12 -5.03
CA PHE A 83 -3.85 -7.27 -4.61
C PHE A 83 -2.60 -7.49 -5.46
N ILE A 84 -2.22 -8.74 -5.76
CA ILE A 84 -0.97 -9.00 -6.49
C ILE A 84 -0.98 -8.35 -7.88
N PRO A 85 -2.01 -8.54 -8.74
CA PRO A 85 -2.02 -7.89 -10.05
C PRO A 85 -2.04 -6.36 -9.95
N ALA A 86 -2.81 -5.81 -9.00
CA ALA A 86 -2.87 -4.38 -8.77
C ALA A 86 -1.50 -3.81 -8.34
N PHE A 87 -0.83 -4.45 -7.37
CA PHE A 87 0.46 -4.02 -6.85
C PHE A 87 1.58 -4.16 -7.88
N MET A 88 1.57 -5.24 -8.68
CA MET A 88 2.54 -5.41 -9.76
C MET A 88 2.39 -4.33 -10.83
N ALA A 89 1.16 -4.02 -11.23
CA ALA A 89 0.90 -2.93 -12.18
C ALA A 89 1.34 -1.57 -11.61
N TYR A 90 1.03 -1.31 -10.34
CA TYR A 90 1.54 -0.14 -9.61
C TYR A 90 3.06 -0.07 -9.64
N ALA A 91 3.75 -1.16 -9.30
CA ALA A 91 5.21 -1.21 -9.23
C ALA A 91 5.84 -0.93 -10.60
N VAL A 92 5.30 -1.48 -11.69
CA VAL A 92 5.76 -1.20 -13.05
C VAL A 92 5.59 0.29 -13.39
N VAL A 93 4.41 0.85 -13.13
CA VAL A 93 4.14 2.27 -13.39
C VAL A 93 5.07 3.17 -12.58
N TRP A 94 5.26 2.85 -11.30
CA TRP A 94 6.17 3.55 -10.41
C TRP A 94 7.61 3.50 -10.92
N SER A 95 8.12 2.31 -11.25
CA SER A 95 9.47 2.12 -11.75
C SER A 95 9.71 2.88 -13.05
N VAL A 96 8.78 2.81 -14.02
CA VAL A 96 8.88 3.56 -15.27
C VAL A 96 8.93 5.06 -15.00
N ALA A 97 8.01 5.58 -14.17
CA ALA A 97 7.99 7.00 -13.83
C ALA A 97 9.28 7.45 -13.13
N TRP A 98 9.81 6.64 -12.21
CA TRP A 98 11.07 6.90 -11.52
C TRP A 98 12.27 6.94 -12.46
N PHE A 99 12.44 5.92 -13.32
CA PHE A 99 13.59 5.83 -14.21
C PHE A 99 13.55 6.85 -15.35
N VAL A 100 12.35 7.22 -15.83
CA VAL A 100 12.20 8.22 -16.91
C VAL A 100 12.23 9.65 -16.37
N GLY A 101 11.48 9.92 -15.29
CA GLY A 101 11.23 11.27 -14.78
C GLY A 101 12.29 11.79 -13.81
N LYS A 102 13.19 10.93 -13.31
CA LYS A 102 14.16 11.23 -12.24
C LYS A 102 13.46 11.77 -10.97
N THR A 103 14.23 12.16 -9.97
CA THR A 103 13.71 12.64 -8.67
C THR A 103 12.80 13.86 -8.82
N GLY A 104 11.82 14.00 -7.93
CA GLY A 104 10.82 15.08 -8.00
C GLY A 104 9.67 14.76 -8.96
N LEU A 105 9.83 15.03 -10.26
CA LEU A 105 8.72 14.89 -11.22
C LEU A 105 8.30 13.42 -11.39
N GLY A 106 9.27 12.51 -11.50
CA GLY A 106 9.00 11.06 -11.59
C GLY A 106 8.26 10.52 -10.37
N GLU A 107 8.55 11.04 -9.18
CA GLU A 107 7.88 10.63 -7.93
C GLU A 107 6.42 11.07 -7.89
N TRP A 108 6.12 12.29 -8.34
CA TRP A 108 4.74 12.77 -8.42
C TRP A 108 3.92 12.05 -9.48
N ILE A 109 4.50 11.88 -10.68
CA ILE A 109 3.84 11.15 -11.78
C ILE A 109 3.62 9.69 -11.36
N GLY A 110 4.64 9.03 -10.80
CA GLY A 110 4.56 7.66 -10.31
C GLY A 110 3.50 7.51 -9.20
N SER A 111 3.45 8.46 -8.26
CA SER A 111 2.45 8.48 -7.18
C SER A 111 1.03 8.58 -7.74
N LEU A 112 0.81 9.50 -8.69
CA LEU A 112 -0.51 9.73 -9.27
C LEU A 112 -0.93 8.57 -10.18
N ALA A 113 -0.13 8.27 -11.21
CA ALA A 113 -0.44 7.24 -12.19
C ALA A 113 -0.51 5.85 -11.54
N GLY A 114 0.42 5.55 -10.62
CA GLY A 114 0.40 4.31 -9.84
C GLY A 114 -0.88 4.18 -9.02
N SER A 115 -1.28 5.23 -8.29
CA SER A 115 -2.52 5.20 -7.49
C SER A 115 -3.77 5.00 -8.36
N LEU A 116 -3.83 5.65 -9.52
CA LEU A 116 -4.93 5.52 -10.47
C LEU A 116 -5.06 4.08 -10.98
N VAL A 117 -3.96 3.49 -11.47
CA VAL A 117 -3.92 2.12 -11.98
C VAL A 117 -4.23 1.10 -10.89
N PHE A 118 -3.60 1.25 -9.72
CA PHE A 118 -3.78 0.37 -8.59
C PHE A 118 -5.25 0.29 -8.15
N THR A 119 -5.87 1.46 -7.94
CA THR A 119 -7.26 1.54 -7.48
C THR A 119 -8.26 1.11 -8.56
N ALA A 120 -7.95 1.34 -9.84
CA ALA A 120 -8.78 0.85 -10.95
C ALA A 120 -8.81 -0.68 -10.98
N LEU A 121 -7.65 -1.34 -10.82
CA LEU A 121 -7.58 -2.80 -10.81
C LEU A 121 -8.28 -3.42 -9.60
N ILE A 122 -8.14 -2.81 -8.40
CA ILE A 122 -8.91 -3.26 -7.23
C ILE A 122 -10.41 -3.09 -7.48
N GLY A 123 -10.86 -1.89 -7.88
CA GLY A 123 -12.29 -1.62 -8.10
C GLY A 123 -12.89 -2.54 -9.16
N ARG A 124 -12.18 -2.79 -10.26
CA ARG A 124 -12.57 -3.76 -11.30
C ARG A 124 -12.68 -5.17 -10.73
N SER A 125 -11.69 -5.62 -9.95
CA SER A 125 -11.67 -6.97 -9.39
C SER A 125 -12.77 -7.20 -8.34
N LEU A 126 -13.23 -6.12 -7.69
CA LEU A 126 -14.33 -6.14 -6.73
C LEU A 126 -15.69 -5.80 -7.38
N GLY A 127 -15.73 -5.59 -8.70
CA GLY A 127 -16.97 -5.32 -9.44
C GLY A 127 -17.59 -3.94 -9.17
N ASN A 128 -16.82 -2.98 -8.65
CA ASN A 128 -17.32 -1.64 -8.33
C ASN A 128 -16.30 -0.56 -8.68
N LEU A 129 -16.56 0.16 -9.77
CA LEU A 129 -15.77 1.33 -10.20
C LEU A 129 -16.48 2.66 -9.98
N ARG A 130 -17.71 2.65 -9.44
CA ARG A 130 -18.53 3.88 -9.31
C ARG A 130 -17.85 4.94 -8.45
N SER A 131 -17.12 4.51 -7.42
CA SER A 131 -16.38 5.39 -6.51
C SER A 131 -14.88 5.45 -6.82
N TRP A 132 -14.44 5.01 -8.02
CA TRP A 132 -13.02 4.93 -8.37
C TRP A 132 -12.30 6.27 -8.20
N GLY A 133 -12.87 7.37 -8.73
CA GLY A 133 -12.23 8.69 -8.62
C GLY A 133 -12.00 9.13 -7.17
N GLN A 134 -12.97 8.88 -6.29
CA GLN A 134 -12.85 9.16 -4.85
C GLN A 134 -11.76 8.30 -4.19
N VAL A 135 -11.76 7.01 -4.47
CA VAL A 135 -10.77 6.07 -3.91
C VAL A 135 -9.36 6.39 -4.43
N ALA A 136 -9.23 6.72 -5.71
CA ALA A 136 -7.96 7.12 -6.31
C ALA A 136 -7.41 8.41 -5.68
N ALA A 137 -8.27 9.41 -5.45
CA ALA A 137 -7.87 10.64 -4.77
C ALA A 137 -7.40 10.38 -3.33
N VAL A 138 -8.15 9.61 -2.55
CA VAL A 138 -7.76 9.24 -1.18
C VAL A 138 -6.46 8.42 -1.18
N MET A 139 -6.33 7.45 -2.08
CA MET A 139 -5.12 6.66 -2.22
C MET A 139 -3.92 7.55 -2.55
N PHE A 140 -4.04 8.42 -3.57
CA PHE A 140 -2.97 9.33 -3.97
C PHE A 140 -2.53 10.24 -2.83
N ILE A 141 -3.49 10.86 -2.13
CA ILE A 141 -3.19 11.78 -1.01
C ILE A 141 -2.50 11.02 0.13
N ALA A 142 -3.07 9.89 0.57
CA ALA A 142 -2.54 9.14 1.71
C ALA A 142 -1.17 8.52 1.38
N HIS A 143 -1.04 7.93 0.20
CA HIS A 143 0.23 7.43 -0.33
C HIS A 143 1.30 8.52 -0.38
N SER A 144 1.00 9.65 -1.03
CA SER A 144 1.95 10.75 -1.21
C SER A 144 2.35 11.34 0.14
N ALA A 145 1.39 11.53 1.04
CA ALA A 145 1.67 12.00 2.39
C ALA A 145 2.66 11.07 3.11
N GLY A 146 2.43 9.76 3.09
CA GLY A 146 3.34 8.77 3.69
C GLY A 146 4.71 8.72 3.02
N TYR A 147 4.74 8.64 1.68
CA TYR A 147 5.96 8.55 0.89
C TYR A 147 6.86 9.78 1.08
N PHE A 148 6.32 10.98 0.86
CA PHE A 148 7.11 12.22 0.92
C PHE A 148 7.47 12.63 2.35
N SER A 149 6.60 12.37 3.34
CA SER A 149 6.98 12.61 4.75
C SER A 149 8.08 11.66 5.19
N GLY A 150 8.01 10.38 4.80
CA GLY A 150 9.06 9.41 5.06
C GLY A 150 10.39 9.75 4.39
N GLY A 151 10.35 10.21 3.13
CA GLY A 151 11.54 10.72 2.44
C GLY A 151 12.16 11.91 3.16
N LYS A 152 11.35 12.93 3.52
CA LYS A 152 11.81 14.09 4.29
C LYS A 152 12.43 13.69 5.63
N LEU A 153 11.80 12.77 6.37
CA LEU A 153 12.33 12.26 7.63
C LEU A 153 13.69 11.59 7.40
N MET A 154 13.78 10.68 6.43
CA MET A 154 15.03 9.96 6.13
C MET A 154 16.16 10.95 5.80
N TYR A 155 15.92 11.89 4.88
CA TYR A 155 16.92 12.87 4.45
C TYR A 155 17.34 13.81 5.57
N TRP A 156 16.41 14.23 6.44
CA TRP A 156 16.74 15.02 7.62
C TRP A 156 17.60 14.23 8.61
N MET A 157 17.27 12.96 8.90
CA MET A 157 18.03 12.11 9.83
C MET A 157 19.46 11.87 9.39
N ILE A 158 19.68 11.65 8.09
CA ILE A 158 21.02 11.40 7.53
C ILE A 158 21.78 12.70 7.19
N GLY A 159 21.10 13.84 7.22
CA GLY A 159 21.66 15.15 6.90
C GLY A 159 22.25 15.88 8.11
N PRO A 160 22.72 17.13 7.93
CA PRO A 160 23.31 17.94 9.00
C PRO A 160 22.36 18.14 10.19
N GLY A 161 21.06 18.33 9.92
CA GLY A 161 20.06 18.55 10.96
C GLY A 161 19.84 17.36 11.89
N GLY A 162 20.00 16.13 11.40
CA GLY A 162 19.95 14.92 12.23
C GLY A 162 21.26 14.63 12.96
N ALA A 163 22.40 15.10 12.43
CA ALA A 163 23.72 14.80 12.98
C ALA A 163 23.89 15.31 14.42
N GLU A 164 23.33 16.48 14.74
CA GLU A 164 23.36 17.03 16.10
C GLU A 164 22.50 16.22 17.07
N MET A 165 21.27 15.86 16.67
CA MET A 165 20.35 15.07 17.50
C MET A 165 20.89 13.66 17.79
N PHE A 166 21.69 13.11 16.87
CA PHE A 166 22.19 11.74 16.94
C PHE A 166 23.72 11.66 17.09
N ALA A 167 24.36 12.69 17.65
CA ALA A 167 25.82 12.79 17.76
C ALA A 167 26.50 11.60 18.50
N GLY A 168 25.75 10.88 19.34
CA GLY A 168 26.22 9.68 20.05
C GLY A 168 26.01 8.35 19.32
N MET A 169 25.39 8.35 18.13
CA MET A 169 25.09 7.13 17.37
C MET A 169 26.01 6.93 16.18
N ALA A 170 26.32 5.67 15.87
CA ALA A 170 27.05 5.32 14.67
C ALA A 170 26.22 5.65 13.43
N LYS A 171 26.86 6.12 12.34
CA LYS A 171 26.19 6.42 11.06
C LYS A 171 25.34 5.26 10.52
N ALA A 172 25.79 4.01 10.77
CA ALA A 172 25.04 2.81 10.39
C ALA A 172 23.70 2.69 11.13
N GLN A 173 23.66 3.02 12.43
CA GLN A 173 22.42 3.01 13.23
C GLN A 173 21.45 4.09 12.75
N ILE A 174 21.96 5.30 12.48
CA ILE A 174 21.15 6.40 11.96
C ILE A 174 20.56 6.02 10.59
N SER A 175 21.37 5.46 9.68
CA SER A 175 20.88 5.02 8.37
C SER A 175 19.83 3.92 8.46
N LEU A 176 20.01 2.96 9.38
CA LEU A 176 19.02 1.92 9.65
C LEU A 176 17.70 2.53 10.11
N MET A 177 17.73 3.39 11.14
CA MET A 177 16.53 4.04 11.67
C MET A 177 15.85 4.92 10.61
N ALA A 178 16.62 5.63 9.78
CA ALA A 178 16.10 6.48 8.72
C ALA A 178 15.35 5.67 7.66
N LYS A 179 15.90 4.52 7.22
CA LYS A 179 15.24 3.62 6.26
C LYS A 179 13.96 3.01 6.84
N LEU A 180 14.01 2.53 8.09
CA LEU A 180 12.83 1.97 8.76
C LEU A 180 11.76 3.04 9.01
N GLY A 181 12.16 4.25 9.38
CA GLY A 181 11.27 5.40 9.56
C GLY A 181 10.56 5.79 8.27
N TRP A 182 11.27 5.76 7.14
CA TRP A 182 10.63 5.92 5.83
C TRP A 182 9.63 4.81 5.56
N GLY A 183 10.03 3.54 5.75
CA GLY A 183 9.14 2.39 5.60
C GLY A 183 7.87 2.50 6.44
N LEU A 184 7.99 2.93 7.69
CA LEU A 184 6.85 3.15 8.58
C LEU A 184 5.88 4.20 8.01
N LEU A 185 6.37 5.41 7.70
CA LEU A 185 5.53 6.49 7.20
C LEU A 185 4.88 6.17 5.86
N TYR A 186 5.63 5.54 4.94
CA TYR A 186 5.09 5.02 3.69
C TYR A 186 3.98 3.99 3.95
N GLY A 187 4.24 3.03 4.85
CA GLY A 187 3.30 1.97 5.18
C GLY A 187 2.00 2.49 5.80
N LEU A 188 2.10 3.49 6.69
CA LEU A 188 0.94 4.16 7.28
C LEU A 188 0.08 4.84 6.21
N GLY A 189 0.70 5.60 5.30
CA GLY A 189 0.00 6.31 4.23
C GLY A 189 -0.66 5.39 3.21
N PHE A 190 0.11 4.46 2.63
CA PHE A 190 -0.41 3.50 1.65
C PHE A 190 -1.47 2.57 2.29
N GLY A 191 -1.25 2.14 3.53
CA GLY A 191 -2.19 1.33 4.31
C GLY A 191 -3.53 2.01 4.55
N ALA A 192 -3.53 3.30 4.87
CA ALA A 192 -4.77 4.08 5.04
C ALA A 192 -5.58 4.12 3.73
N GLY A 193 -4.91 4.34 2.59
CA GLY A 193 -5.52 4.30 1.27
C GLY A 193 -6.09 2.93 0.91
N LEU A 194 -5.37 1.85 1.23
CA LEU A 194 -5.86 0.47 1.07
C LEU A 194 -7.13 0.21 1.87
N GLY A 195 -7.09 0.50 3.17
CA GLY A 195 -8.23 0.27 4.06
C GLY A 195 -9.49 1.01 3.59
N TYR A 196 -9.32 2.28 3.19
CA TYR A 196 -10.41 3.07 2.61
C TYR A 196 -10.93 2.48 1.29
N GLY A 197 -10.04 2.14 0.36
CA GLY A 197 -10.41 1.64 -0.97
C GLY A 197 -11.17 0.31 -0.90
N PHE A 198 -10.67 -0.65 -0.12
CA PHE A 198 -11.37 -1.92 0.09
C PHE A 198 -12.73 -1.71 0.75
N PHE A 199 -12.87 -0.80 1.71
CA PHE A 199 -14.16 -0.50 2.33
C PHE A 199 -15.17 0.06 1.31
N VAL A 200 -14.76 1.05 0.51
CA VAL A 200 -15.65 1.74 -0.44
C VAL A 200 -16.04 0.83 -1.60
N PHE A 201 -15.10 0.11 -2.21
CA PHE A 201 -15.40 -0.76 -3.35
C PHE A 201 -16.31 -1.94 -2.98
N GLN A 202 -16.29 -2.38 -1.72
CA GLN A 202 -17.17 -3.46 -1.24
C GLN A 202 -18.53 -2.98 -0.71
N LYS A 203 -18.85 -1.68 -0.82
CA LYS A 203 -20.22 -1.23 -0.62
C LYS A 203 -21.04 -1.75 -1.79
N THR A 204 -21.94 -2.70 -1.52
CA THR A 204 -22.90 -3.19 -2.50
C THR A 204 -23.63 -1.99 -3.10
N THR A 205 -23.58 -1.83 -4.42
CA THR A 205 -24.66 -1.10 -5.08
C THR A 205 -25.90 -1.93 -4.84
N LYS A 206 -26.89 -1.37 -4.14
CA LYS A 206 -28.24 -1.94 -4.04
C LYS A 206 -28.60 -2.51 -5.43
N PRO A 207 -29.00 -3.78 -5.57
CA PRO A 207 -29.62 -4.23 -6.81
C PRO A 207 -30.70 -3.20 -7.14
N ALA A 208 -30.79 -2.79 -8.40
CA ALA A 208 -31.96 -2.04 -8.82
C ALA A 208 -33.17 -2.97 -8.56
N ASP A 209 -33.92 -2.70 -7.49
CA ASP A 209 -35.16 -3.41 -7.17
C ASP A 209 -36.08 -3.42 -8.40
N ASP A 210 -36.64 -4.60 -8.65
CA ASP A 210 -38.03 -4.81 -9.06
C ASP A 210 -38.59 -3.87 -10.14
N ARG A 211 -38.21 -4.13 -11.40
CA ARG A 211 -39.06 -3.81 -12.56
C ARG A 211 -39.52 -5.07 -13.29
N SER A 212 -40.09 -6.04 -12.58
CA SER A 212 -40.84 -7.13 -13.20
C SER A 212 -42.29 -7.25 -12.72
N ASP A 213 -42.78 -6.31 -11.92
CA ASP A 213 -44.19 -6.25 -11.54
C ASP A 213 -44.84 -5.01 -12.19
N ALA A 214 -45.09 -5.08 -13.50
CA ALA A 214 -46.13 -4.31 -14.21
C ALA A 214 -46.01 -4.55 -15.73
N ALA A 215 -46.34 -5.76 -16.16
CA ALA A 215 -46.92 -5.97 -17.48
C ALA A 215 -47.88 -7.16 -17.32
N GLU A 216 -49.10 -6.81 -16.91
CA GLU A 216 -50.33 -7.59 -17.15
C GLU A 216 -50.45 -7.97 -18.63
#